data_AF-A0A7S3WJA5-F1
#
_entry.id   AF-A0A7S3WJA5-F1
#
_cell.length_a   1.000
_cell.length_b   1.000
_cell.length_c   1.000
_cell.angle_alpha   90.00
_cell.angle_beta   90.00
_cell.angle_gamma   90.00
#
_symmetry.space_group_name_H-M   'P 1'
#
loop_
_entity.id
_entity.type
_entity.pdbx_description
1 polymer ?
#
loop_
_entity_poly.entity_id
_entity_poly.type
_entity_poly.pdbx_seq_one_letter_code
_entity_poly.pdbx_strand_id
1 'polypeptide(L)'
;GGAAAGGAAARAVAARAAAEAKAAVLESLTAGDELCLVRAQPSQHFTAPPPRYSEGGLVKRLEQLGIGRPSTYAVILKLLQDRGYAELVSRSLRPLPLGQMLTALLTSQLERYVGYEYTASLEAKLDAISASDLDSAAFLSEWWAEFHPAVDEVMQADTQALRETVVESLAWLLFPGEEAPADTATGEGGSEGGGEG
;
A
#
# COMPACT_ATOMS: atom_id res chain seq x y z
N GLY A 1 -33.09 -5.54 -34.08
CA GLY A 1 -32.75 -4.72 -32.90
C GLY A 1 -31.65 -3.72 -33.19
N GLY A 2 -31.94 -2.61 -33.87
CA GLY A 2 -30.94 -1.59 -34.25
C GLY A 2 -31.10 -0.22 -33.58
N ALA A 3 -32.13 0.00 -32.75
CA ALA A 3 -32.48 1.33 -32.26
C ALA A 3 -31.75 1.79 -30.97
N ALA A 4 -31.07 0.89 -30.25
CA ALA A 4 -30.48 1.21 -28.94
C ALA A 4 -29.03 1.76 -29.02
N ALA A 5 -28.28 1.46 -30.09
CA ALA A 5 -26.87 1.86 -30.23
C ALA A 5 -26.71 3.35 -30.64
N GLY A 6 -27.65 3.91 -31.42
CA GLY A 6 -27.59 5.31 -31.87
C GLY A 6 -27.78 6.33 -30.74
N GLY A 7 -28.54 5.99 -29.69
CA GLY A 7 -28.84 6.90 -28.58
C GLY A 7 -27.70 7.06 -27.57
N ALA A 8 -26.75 6.13 -27.50
CA ALA A 8 -25.57 6.24 -26.63
C ALA A 8 -24.48 7.12 -27.28
N ALA A 9 -24.24 6.93 -28.57
CA ALA A 9 -23.30 7.74 -29.34
C ALA A 9 -23.72 9.22 -29.40
N ALA A 10 -25.01 9.49 -29.66
CA ALA A 10 -25.54 10.87 -29.66
C ALA A 10 -25.41 11.56 -28.29
N ARG A 11 -25.57 10.82 -27.18
CA ARG A 11 -25.40 11.36 -25.82
C ARG A 11 -23.95 11.69 -25.48
N ALA A 12 -22.99 10.87 -25.91
CA ALA A 12 -21.57 11.13 -25.71
C ALA A 12 -21.09 12.36 -26.51
N VAL A 13 -21.57 12.51 -27.74
CA VAL A 13 -21.27 13.69 -28.58
C VAL A 13 -21.84 14.97 -27.97
N ALA A 14 -23.08 14.93 -27.48
CA ALA A 14 -23.70 16.08 -26.82
C ALA A 14 -22.99 16.47 -25.50
N ALA A 15 -22.54 15.50 -24.71
CA ALA A 15 -21.80 15.76 -23.47
C ALA A 15 -20.43 16.41 -23.73
N ARG A 16 -19.74 15.98 -24.80
CA ARG A 16 -18.45 16.55 -25.20
C ARG A 16 -18.59 17.98 -25.72
N ALA A 17 -19.59 18.25 -26.55
CA ALA A 17 -19.89 19.60 -27.03
C ALA A 17 -20.25 20.55 -25.87
N ALA A 18 -20.99 20.07 -24.86
CA ALA A 18 -21.30 20.86 -23.67
C ALA A 18 -20.06 21.14 -22.79
N ALA A 19 -19.13 20.20 -22.68
CA ALA A 19 -17.88 20.39 -21.96
C ALA A 19 -16.94 21.38 -22.66
N GLU A 20 -16.81 21.29 -23.99
CA GLU A 20 -16.02 22.21 -24.82
C GLU A 20 -16.59 23.65 -24.75
N ALA A 21 -17.92 23.80 -24.80
CA ALA A 21 -18.57 25.11 -24.61
C ALA A 21 -18.34 25.69 -23.21
N LYS A 22 -18.35 24.85 -22.16
CA LYS A 22 -18.10 25.29 -20.78
C LYS A 22 -16.64 25.69 -20.56
N ALA A 23 -15.70 24.98 -21.18
CA ALA A 23 -14.28 25.34 -21.15
C ALA A 23 -14.00 26.68 -21.85
N ALA A 24 -14.58 26.88 -23.04
CA ALA A 24 -14.46 28.14 -23.78
C ALA A 24 -15.00 29.35 -23.00
N VAL A 25 -16.10 29.18 -22.25
CA VAL A 25 -16.64 30.23 -21.36
C VAL A 25 -15.66 30.53 -20.21
N LEU A 26 -15.07 29.51 -19.59
CA LEU A 26 -14.09 29.69 -18.51
C LEU A 26 -12.82 30.40 -19.00
N GLU A 27 -12.35 30.09 -20.21
CA GLU A 27 -11.17 30.72 -20.83
C GLU A 27 -11.41 32.18 -21.25
N SER A 28 -12.67 32.56 -21.48
CA SER A 28 -13.04 33.93 -21.89
C SER A 28 -13.21 34.92 -20.73
N LEU A 29 -13.17 34.44 -19.48
CA LEU A 29 -13.31 35.29 -18.30
C LEU A 29 -12.05 36.12 -18.07
N THR A 30 -12.24 37.40 -17.78
CA THR A 30 -11.17 38.35 -17.46
C THR A 30 -11.34 38.96 -16.08
N ALA A 31 -10.23 39.46 -15.50
CA ALA A 31 -10.26 40.10 -14.19
C ALA A 31 -11.14 41.36 -14.25
N GLY A 32 -12.22 41.39 -13.46
CA GLY A 32 -13.19 42.49 -13.41
C GLY A 32 -14.57 42.14 -13.99
N ASP A 33 -14.74 40.95 -14.56
CA ASP A 33 -16.06 40.49 -15.02
C ASP A 33 -17.06 40.36 -13.85
N GLU A 34 -18.25 40.93 -14.03
CA GLU A 34 -19.34 40.83 -13.06
C GLU A 34 -20.00 39.45 -13.13
N LEU A 35 -19.86 38.65 -12.05
CA LEU A 35 -20.49 37.34 -11.93
C LEU A 35 -21.72 37.41 -11.02
N CYS A 36 -22.82 36.81 -11.47
CA CYS A 36 -24.01 36.65 -10.66
C CYS A 36 -23.95 35.32 -9.91
N LEU A 37 -24.07 35.36 -8.57
CA LEU A 37 -24.17 34.16 -7.76
C LEU A 37 -25.49 33.44 -8.07
N VAL A 38 -25.42 32.40 -8.90
CA VAL A 38 -26.59 31.60 -9.27
C VAL A 38 -27.06 30.73 -8.10
N ARG A 39 -26.11 30.09 -7.40
CA ARG A 39 -26.39 29.19 -6.27
C ARG A 39 -25.15 29.02 -5.40
N ALA A 40 -25.31 29.16 -4.09
CA ALA A 40 -24.34 28.68 -3.11
C ALA A 40 -24.86 27.38 -2.49
N GLN A 41 -24.09 26.29 -2.59
CA GLN A 41 -24.36 25.03 -1.92
C GLN A 41 -23.23 24.75 -0.92
N PRO A 42 -23.48 24.80 0.39
CA PRO A 42 -22.50 24.36 1.35
C PRO A 42 -22.30 22.84 1.20
N SER A 43 -21.08 22.43 0.87
CA SER A 43 -20.66 21.03 0.86
C SER A 43 -19.58 20.82 1.91
N GLN A 44 -19.89 20.00 2.91
CA GLN A 44 -18.91 19.56 3.89
C GLN A 44 -18.26 18.28 3.36
N HIS A 45 -16.93 18.29 3.26
CA HIS A 45 -16.13 17.13 2.91
C HIS A 45 -15.37 16.66 4.14
N PHE A 46 -15.46 15.37 4.43
CA PHE A 46 -14.59 14.70 5.39
C PHE A 46 -13.44 14.04 4.65
N THR A 47 -12.26 13.99 5.26
CA THR A 47 -11.16 13.17 4.75
C THR A 47 -11.55 11.70 4.89
N ALA A 48 -11.41 10.97 3.80
CA ALA A 48 -11.54 9.52 3.85
C ALA A 48 -10.20 8.93 4.31
N PRO A 49 -10.20 7.82 5.07
CA PRO A 49 -8.98 7.09 5.34
C PRO A 49 -8.37 6.58 4.02
N PRO A 50 -7.05 6.37 3.96
CA PRO A 50 -6.39 5.87 2.78
C PRO A 50 -7.02 4.57 2.26
N PRO A 51 -7.16 4.41 0.94
CA PRO A 51 -7.71 3.19 0.37
C PRO A 51 -6.74 2.03 0.61
N ARG A 52 -7.29 0.86 0.94
CA ARG A 52 -6.52 -0.39 1.02
C ARG A 52 -6.04 -0.81 -0.36
N TYR A 53 -4.89 -1.49 -0.40
CA TYR A 53 -4.34 -2.04 -1.63
C TYR A 53 -5.30 -3.05 -2.29
N SER A 54 -5.47 -2.95 -3.60
CA SER A 54 -5.88 -4.08 -4.43
C SER A 54 -4.67 -4.98 -4.70
N GLU A 55 -4.85 -6.16 -5.30
CA GLU A 55 -3.72 -7.01 -5.71
C GLU A 55 -2.77 -6.26 -6.65
N GLY A 56 -3.31 -5.60 -7.69
CA GLY A 56 -2.49 -4.78 -8.60
C GLY A 56 -1.83 -3.58 -7.92
N GLY A 57 -2.52 -2.97 -6.94
CA GLY A 57 -1.95 -1.89 -6.13
C GLY A 57 -0.78 -2.35 -5.27
N LEU A 58 -0.90 -3.53 -4.66
CA LEU A 58 0.18 -4.11 -3.86
C LEU A 58 1.36 -4.51 -4.75
N VAL A 59 1.12 -5.13 -5.91
CA VAL A 59 2.18 -5.47 -6.87
C VAL A 59 2.95 -4.23 -7.29
N LYS A 60 2.24 -3.14 -7.63
CA LYS A 60 2.88 -1.87 -7.98
C LYS A 60 3.75 -1.33 -6.83
N ARG A 61 3.29 -1.45 -5.58
CA ARG A 61 4.08 -1.01 -4.42
C ARG A 61 5.32 -1.89 -4.20
N LEU A 62 5.18 -3.21 -4.32
CA LEU A 62 6.32 -4.13 -4.22
C LEU A 62 7.39 -3.84 -5.27
N GLU A 63 6.97 -3.59 -6.52
CA GLU A 63 7.86 -3.18 -7.61
C GLU A 63 8.59 -1.86 -7.30
N GLN A 64 7.87 -0.85 -6.81
CA GLN A 64 8.46 0.44 -6.42
C GLN A 64 9.50 0.31 -5.29
N LEU A 65 9.27 -0.60 -4.36
CA LEU A 65 10.17 -0.88 -3.24
C LEU A 65 11.33 -1.81 -3.63
N GLY A 66 11.35 -2.36 -4.86
CA GLY A 66 12.36 -3.33 -5.30
C GLY A 66 12.21 -4.73 -4.68
N ILE A 67 11.05 -5.01 -4.07
CA ILE A 67 10.76 -6.27 -3.39
C ILE A 67 10.07 -7.22 -4.37
N GLY A 68 10.65 -8.39 -4.60
CA GLY A 68 10.12 -9.39 -5.54
C GLY A 68 10.35 -9.05 -7.01
N ARG A 69 9.92 -9.96 -7.88
CA ARG A 69 10.11 -9.93 -9.35
C ARG A 69 8.81 -10.35 -10.04
N PRO A 70 8.65 -10.13 -11.37
CA PRO A 70 7.46 -10.57 -12.11
C PRO A 70 7.10 -12.06 -11.91
N SER A 71 8.11 -12.89 -11.67
CA SER A 71 7.95 -14.33 -11.37
C SER A 71 7.43 -14.62 -9.96
N THR A 72 7.58 -13.70 -9.00
CA THR A 72 7.27 -13.95 -7.57
C THR A 72 5.98 -13.28 -7.10
N TYR A 73 5.52 -12.19 -7.74
CA TYR A 73 4.35 -11.45 -7.26
C TYR A 73 3.08 -12.29 -7.07
N ALA A 74 2.75 -13.14 -8.04
CA ALA A 74 1.60 -14.03 -7.95
C ALA A 74 1.75 -15.04 -6.80
N VAL A 75 2.97 -15.54 -6.58
CA VAL A 75 3.27 -16.49 -5.50
C VAL A 75 3.19 -15.81 -4.13
N ILE A 76 3.70 -14.59 -3.99
CA ILE A 76 3.61 -13.79 -2.76
C ILE A 76 2.14 -13.57 -2.38
N LEU A 77 1.33 -13.05 -3.30
CA LEU A 77 -0.10 -12.81 -3.09
C LEU A 77 -0.84 -14.08 -2.69
N LYS A 78 -0.54 -15.20 -3.37
CA LYS A 78 -1.14 -16.50 -3.07
C LYS A 78 -0.76 -16.99 -1.68
N LEU A 79 0.51 -16.91 -1.29
CA LEU A 79 0.97 -17.34 0.04
C LEU A 79 0.38 -16.52 1.17
N LEU A 80 0.22 -15.20 0.98
CA LEU A 80 -0.44 -14.33 1.96
C LEU A 80 -1.89 -14.77 2.22
N GLN A 81 -2.60 -15.19 1.18
CA GLN A 81 -3.98 -15.67 1.26
C GLN A 81 -4.06 -17.10 1.81
N ASP A 82 -3.29 -18.02 1.24
CA ASP A 82 -3.30 -19.45 1.61
C ASP A 82 -2.92 -19.67 3.07
N ARG A 83 -2.03 -18.85 3.64
CA ARG A 83 -1.63 -18.93 5.05
C ARG A 83 -2.52 -18.14 6.00
N GLY A 84 -3.55 -17.47 5.48
CA GLY A 84 -4.48 -16.69 6.31
C GLY A 84 -3.83 -15.45 6.93
N TYR A 85 -2.83 -14.84 6.26
CA TYR A 85 -2.26 -13.56 6.68
C TYR A 85 -3.05 -12.38 6.15
N ALA A 86 -3.65 -12.52 4.96
CA ALA A 86 -4.54 -11.54 4.37
C ALA A 86 -5.71 -12.21 3.65
N GLU A 87 -6.81 -11.48 3.49
CA GLU A 87 -7.97 -11.89 2.71
C GLU A 87 -8.32 -10.84 1.65
N LEU A 88 -8.89 -11.27 0.53
CA LEU A 88 -9.41 -10.37 -0.49
C LEU A 88 -10.91 -10.10 -0.24
N VAL A 89 -11.23 -8.88 0.17
CA VAL A 89 -12.61 -8.44 0.42
C VAL A 89 -12.93 -7.28 -0.52
N SER A 90 -13.95 -7.44 -1.36
CA SER A 90 -14.37 -6.39 -2.30
C SER A 90 -13.22 -5.85 -3.19
N ARG A 91 -12.31 -6.73 -3.63
CA ARG A 91 -11.09 -6.41 -4.41
C ARG A 91 -10.01 -5.64 -3.67
N SER A 92 -10.10 -5.54 -2.36
CA SER A 92 -9.06 -4.96 -1.49
C SER A 92 -8.51 -6.02 -0.55
N LEU A 93 -7.20 -6.02 -0.36
CA LEU A 93 -6.52 -6.87 0.60
C LEU A 93 -6.71 -6.32 2.01
N ARG A 94 -7.12 -7.20 2.91
CA ARG A 94 -7.29 -6.90 4.33
C ARG A 94 -6.40 -7.84 5.15
N PRO A 95 -5.60 -7.32 6.09
CA PRO A 95 -4.81 -8.17 6.96
C PRO A 95 -5.71 -8.90 7.96
N LEU A 96 -5.49 -10.19 8.12
CA LEU A 96 -6.16 -11.03 9.11
C LEU A 96 -5.43 -10.98 10.46
N PRO A 97 -6.08 -11.32 11.58
CA PRO A 97 -5.46 -11.25 12.91
C PRO A 97 -4.13 -12.01 13.01
N LEU A 98 -4.04 -13.18 12.37
CA LEU A 98 -2.81 -13.97 12.33
C LEU A 98 -1.68 -13.23 11.60
N GLY A 99 -1.97 -12.57 10.48
CA GLY A 99 -1.00 -11.76 9.75
C GLY A 99 -0.50 -10.58 10.58
N GLN A 100 -1.41 -9.88 11.25
CA GLN A 100 -1.06 -8.73 12.10
C GLN A 100 -0.19 -9.15 13.29
N MET A 101 -0.53 -10.27 13.94
CA MET A 101 0.28 -10.83 15.02
C MET A 101 1.66 -11.29 14.56
N LEU A 102 1.75 -11.93 13.39
CA LEU A 102 3.03 -12.34 12.83
C LEU A 102 3.89 -11.13 12.47
N THR A 103 3.31 -10.11 11.84
CA THR A 103 4.03 -8.86 11.53
C THR A 103 4.52 -8.18 12.81
N ALA A 104 3.68 -8.04 13.83
CA ALA A 104 4.07 -7.50 15.13
C ALA A 104 5.28 -8.24 15.76
N LEU A 105 5.25 -9.58 15.73
CA LEU A 105 6.36 -10.39 16.23
C LEU A 105 7.63 -10.17 15.41
N LEU A 106 7.54 -10.26 14.09
CA LEU A 106 8.70 -10.14 13.21
C LEU A 106 9.30 -8.73 13.23
N THR A 107 8.49 -7.69 13.27
CA THR A 107 8.96 -6.31 13.35
C THR A 107 9.57 -6.01 14.71
N SER A 108 9.08 -6.58 15.80
CA SER A 108 9.68 -6.34 17.13
C SER A 108 10.99 -7.10 17.37
N GLN A 109 11.14 -8.29 16.78
CA GLN A 109 12.29 -9.17 17.05
C GLN A 109 13.32 -9.23 15.92
N LEU A 110 12.88 -9.04 14.68
CA LEU A 110 13.68 -9.26 13.47
C LEU A 110 13.52 -8.08 12.49
N GLU A 111 13.31 -6.86 12.99
CA GLU A 111 13.04 -5.64 12.20
C GLU A 111 13.99 -5.50 11.00
N ARG A 112 15.29 -5.65 11.26
CA ARG A 112 16.35 -5.61 10.24
C ARG A 112 16.07 -6.52 9.05
N TYR A 113 15.53 -7.72 9.29
CA TYR A 113 15.35 -8.77 8.26
C TYR A 113 14.01 -8.68 7.52
N VAL A 114 13.02 -7.97 8.09
CA VAL A 114 11.71 -7.75 7.44
C VAL A 114 11.52 -6.35 6.90
N GLY A 115 12.49 -5.46 7.10
CA GLY A 115 12.51 -4.11 6.53
C GLY A 115 12.54 -4.11 5.01
N TYR A 116 11.95 -3.06 4.42
CA TYR A 116 11.83 -2.93 2.97
C TYR A 116 13.20 -2.83 2.29
N GLU A 117 14.08 -1.97 2.81
CA GLU A 117 15.42 -1.73 2.28
C GLU A 117 16.29 -2.99 2.35
N TYR A 118 16.19 -3.74 3.44
CA TYR A 118 16.91 -4.99 3.60
C TYR A 118 16.48 -6.01 2.54
N THR A 119 15.16 -6.20 2.40
CA THR A 119 14.58 -7.14 1.45
C THR A 119 14.96 -6.76 0.02
N ALA A 120 14.86 -5.49 -0.35
CA ALA A 120 15.26 -4.99 -1.66
C ALA A 120 16.76 -5.19 -1.92
N SER A 121 17.62 -4.94 -0.93
CA SER A 121 19.06 -5.16 -1.04
C SER A 121 19.41 -6.64 -1.22
N LEU A 122 18.67 -7.54 -0.56
CA LEU A 122 18.85 -8.98 -0.70
C LEU A 122 18.49 -9.44 -2.11
N GLU A 123 17.36 -8.98 -2.66
CA GLU A 123 16.95 -9.23 -4.04
C GLU A 123 18.02 -8.78 -5.05
N ALA A 124 18.61 -7.59 -4.85
CA ALA A 124 19.69 -7.10 -5.70
C ALA A 124 20.96 -7.99 -5.63
N LYS A 125 21.31 -8.51 -4.46
CA LYS A 125 22.42 -9.45 -4.30
C LYS A 125 22.15 -10.78 -5.00
N LEU A 126 20.91 -11.29 -4.94
CA LEU A 126 20.51 -12.52 -5.63
C LEU A 126 20.56 -12.36 -7.16
N ASP A 127 20.20 -11.18 -7.67
CA ASP A 127 20.37 -10.86 -9.09
C ASP A 127 21.85 -10.83 -9.50
N ALA A 128 22.72 -10.22 -8.68
CA ALA A 128 24.17 -10.20 -8.94
C ALA A 128 24.79 -11.62 -8.91
N ILE A 129 24.33 -12.50 -8.03
CA ILE A 129 24.71 -13.92 -8.05
C ILE A 129 24.28 -14.58 -9.36
N SER A 130 23.06 -14.31 -9.83
CA SER A 130 22.54 -14.85 -11.09
C SER A 130 23.33 -14.34 -12.31
N ALA A 131 23.87 -13.13 -12.23
CA ALA A 131 24.79 -12.54 -13.21
C ALA A 131 26.23 -13.04 -13.10
N SER A 132 26.55 -13.87 -12.09
CA SER A 132 27.92 -14.32 -11.75
C SER A 132 28.85 -13.20 -11.27
N ASP A 133 28.30 -12.08 -10.81
CA ASP A 133 29.05 -10.94 -10.24
C ASP A 133 29.35 -11.13 -8.74
N LEU A 134 28.64 -12.03 -8.07
CA LEU A 134 28.85 -12.42 -6.67
C LEU A 134 28.93 -13.94 -6.53
N ASP A 135 29.86 -14.41 -5.70
CA ASP A 135 29.96 -15.84 -5.37
C ASP A 135 28.83 -16.26 -4.42
N SER A 136 28.03 -17.25 -4.84
CA SER A 136 26.88 -17.70 -4.07
C SER A 136 27.25 -18.35 -2.74
N ALA A 137 28.37 -19.08 -2.68
CA ALA A 137 28.74 -19.83 -1.49
C ALA A 137 29.28 -18.90 -0.41
N ALA A 138 30.14 -17.95 -0.79
CA ALA A 138 30.63 -16.89 0.10
C ALA A 138 29.46 -16.06 0.62
N PHE A 139 28.57 -15.59 -0.27
CA PHE A 139 27.39 -14.82 0.12
C PHE A 139 26.51 -15.56 1.13
N LEU A 140 26.14 -16.82 0.84
CA LEU A 140 25.29 -17.61 1.74
C LEU A 140 25.97 -17.86 3.10
N SER A 141 27.27 -18.12 3.10
CA SER A 141 28.03 -18.33 4.34
C SER A 141 28.05 -17.08 5.22
N GLU A 142 28.31 -15.91 4.63
CA GLU A 142 28.32 -14.63 5.35
C GLU A 142 26.92 -14.28 5.85
N TRP A 143 25.91 -14.38 4.98
CA TRP A 143 24.53 -14.10 5.33
C TRP A 143 24.03 -15.01 6.46
N TRP A 144 24.30 -16.32 6.39
CA TRP A 144 23.87 -17.27 7.40
C TRP A 144 24.54 -17.04 8.76
N ALA A 145 25.83 -16.66 8.76
CA ALA A 145 26.56 -16.34 9.97
C ALA A 145 25.96 -15.13 10.73
N GLU A 146 25.30 -14.20 10.02
CA GLU A 146 24.58 -13.09 10.64
C GLU A 146 23.13 -13.43 10.99
N PHE A 147 22.41 -14.12 10.11
CA PHE A 147 20.98 -14.39 10.26
C PHE A 147 20.68 -15.43 11.34
N HIS A 148 21.43 -16.54 11.37
CA HIS A 148 21.14 -17.65 12.27
C HIS A 148 21.22 -17.27 13.75
N PRO A 149 22.25 -16.54 14.24
CA PRO A 149 22.30 -16.12 15.64
C PRO A 149 21.12 -15.23 16.04
N ALA A 150 20.65 -14.36 15.14
CA ALA A 150 19.49 -13.51 15.41
C ALA A 150 18.21 -14.33 15.59
N VAL A 151 18.04 -15.40 14.80
CA VAL A 151 16.90 -16.33 14.97
C VAL A 151 17.04 -17.13 16.26
N ASP A 152 18.24 -17.63 16.57
CA ASP A 152 18.49 -18.40 17.80
C ASP A 152 18.17 -17.58 19.05
N GLU A 153 18.52 -16.29 19.06
CA GLU A 153 18.22 -15.38 20.16
C GLU A 153 16.71 -15.28 20.39
N VAL A 154 15.93 -15.07 19.33
CA VAL A 154 14.46 -15.00 19.40
C VAL A 154 13.85 -16.34 19.83
N MET A 155 14.42 -17.46 19.39
CA MET A 155 13.96 -18.80 19.77
C MET A 155 14.25 -19.15 21.23
N GLN A 156 15.27 -18.53 21.83
CA GLN A 156 15.63 -18.68 23.25
C GLN A 156 14.95 -17.65 24.15
N ALA A 157 14.33 -16.63 23.57
CA ALA A 157 13.65 -15.59 24.32
C ALA A 157 12.47 -16.15 25.14
N ASP A 158 12.24 -15.52 26.29
CA ASP A 158 11.12 -15.89 27.15
C ASP A 158 9.79 -15.62 26.45
N THR A 159 8.94 -16.64 26.40
CA THR A 159 7.66 -16.57 25.67
C THR A 159 6.71 -15.52 26.27
N GLN A 160 6.78 -15.28 27.58
CA GLN A 160 5.96 -14.25 28.22
C GLN A 160 6.44 -12.85 27.83
N ALA A 161 7.75 -12.60 27.84
CA ALA A 161 8.33 -11.36 27.37
C ALA A 161 7.97 -11.08 25.90
N LEU A 162 8.12 -12.08 25.01
CA LEU A 162 7.71 -11.95 23.60
C LEU A 162 6.23 -11.60 23.44
N ARG A 163 5.37 -12.24 24.23
CA ARG A 163 3.92 -11.97 24.21
C ARG A 163 3.62 -10.53 24.62
N GLU A 164 4.28 -10.02 25.63
CA GLU A 164 4.11 -8.63 26.10
C GLU A 164 4.51 -7.64 25.01
N THR A 165 5.65 -7.85 24.35
CA THR A 165 6.09 -7.01 23.21
C THR A 165 5.08 -7.03 22.05
N VAL A 166 4.53 -8.20 21.71
CA VAL A 166 3.52 -8.31 20.65
C VAL A 166 2.23 -7.58 21.05
N VAL A 167 1.76 -7.74 22.29
CA VAL A 167 0.57 -7.06 22.79
C VAL A 167 0.76 -5.55 22.76
N GLU A 168 1.91 -5.04 23.19
CA GLU A 168 2.24 -3.62 23.16
C GLU A 168 2.23 -3.06 21.73
N SER A 169 2.86 -3.77 20.78
CA SER A 169 2.85 -3.35 19.36
C SER A 169 1.46 -3.34 18.71
N LEU A 170 0.53 -4.14 19.24
CA LEU A 170 -0.85 -4.24 18.79
C LEU A 170 -1.83 -3.45 19.68
N ALA A 171 -1.35 -2.68 20.65
CA ALA A 171 -2.20 -2.00 21.63
C ALA A 171 -3.25 -1.10 20.93
N TRP A 172 -2.82 -0.34 19.92
CA TRP A 172 -3.71 0.50 19.09
C TRP A 172 -4.84 -0.27 18.39
N LEU A 173 -4.62 -1.54 18.05
CA LEU A 173 -5.61 -2.39 17.41
C LEU A 173 -6.56 -3.03 18.44
N LEU A 174 -6.02 -3.39 19.61
CA LEU A 174 -6.72 -4.11 20.67
C LEU A 174 -7.53 -3.17 21.58
N PHE A 175 -7.09 -1.92 21.74
CA PHE A 175 -7.64 -0.94 22.67
C PHE A 175 -8.09 0.34 21.92
N PRO A 176 -9.41 0.60 21.80
CA PRO A 176 -9.91 1.80 21.13
C PRO A 176 -9.47 3.09 21.85
N GLY A 177 -8.72 3.95 21.16
CA GLY A 177 -8.26 5.25 21.69
C GLY A 177 -6.75 5.49 21.55
N GLU A 178 -5.97 4.47 21.21
CA GLU A 178 -4.56 4.60 20.86
C GLU A 178 -4.37 4.94 19.37
N GLU A 179 -3.36 5.75 19.08
CA GLU A 179 -3.03 6.21 17.73
C GLU A 179 -2.27 5.11 16.97
N ALA A 180 -2.69 4.80 15.74
CA ALA A 180 -2.04 3.78 14.95
C ALA A 180 -0.64 4.25 14.50
N PRO A 181 0.36 3.35 14.44
CA PRO A 181 1.67 3.69 13.91
C PRO A 181 1.56 4.10 12.43
N ALA A 182 2.42 5.03 12.01
CA ALA A 182 2.33 5.77 10.74
C ALA A 182 2.34 4.89 9.47
N ASP A 183 2.76 3.62 9.54
CA ASP A 183 3.00 2.76 8.37
C ASP A 183 1.91 1.68 8.13
N THR A 184 0.70 1.85 8.63
CA THR A 184 -0.36 0.83 8.48
C THR A 184 -1.01 0.85 7.09
N ALA A 185 -0.30 0.32 6.08
CA ALA A 185 -0.83 -0.06 4.76
C ALA A 185 -1.55 1.08 4.01
N THR A 186 -0.99 2.28 4.08
CA THR A 186 -1.43 3.46 3.35
C THR A 186 -0.98 3.35 1.90
N GLY A 187 -1.92 3.23 0.96
CA GLY A 187 -1.63 3.55 -0.44
C GLY A 187 -1.39 5.06 -0.54
N GLU A 188 -0.14 5.48 -0.70
CA GLU A 188 0.22 6.90 -0.87
C GLU A 188 -0.48 7.48 -2.11
N GLY A 189 -1.62 8.11 -1.87
CA GLY A 189 -2.29 9.02 -2.80
C GLY A 189 -2.21 10.41 -2.20
N GLY A 190 -1.22 11.18 -2.62
CA GLY A 190 -1.00 12.55 -2.13
C GLY A 190 -2.20 13.45 -2.41
N SER A 191 -2.54 14.26 -1.40
CA SER A 191 -3.23 15.54 -1.55
C SER A 191 -2.95 16.35 -0.29
N GLU A 192 -1.79 17.02 -0.25
CA GLU A 192 -1.58 18.15 0.66
C GLU A 192 -2.61 19.25 0.35
N GLY A 193 -3.22 19.78 1.40
CA GLY A 193 -4.20 20.85 1.32
C GLY A 193 -4.72 21.25 2.69
N GLY A 194 -3.80 21.51 3.62
CA GLY A 194 -4.13 22.12 4.91
C GLY A 194 -4.47 23.61 4.70
N GLY A 195 -5.69 23.98 5.08
CA GLY A 195 -6.07 25.38 5.32
C GLY A 195 -6.59 25.47 6.75
N GLU A 196 -5.80 26.07 7.63
CA GLU A 196 -6.21 26.52 8.95
C GLU A 196 -7.13 27.74 8.83
N GLY A 197 -8.14 27.79 9.70
CA GLY A 197 -9.06 28.91 9.92
C GLY A 197 -9.98 28.62 11.09
#